data_AF-A0A4S4N1S4-F1
#
_entry.id   AF-A0A4S4N1S4-F1
#
_cell.length_a   1.000
_cell.length_b   1.000
_cell.length_c   1.000
_cell.angle_alpha   90.00
_cell.angle_beta   90.00
_cell.angle_gamma   90.00
#
_symmetry.space_group_name_H-M   'P 1'
#
loop_
_entity.id
_entity.type
_entity.pdbx_description
1 polymer ?
#
loop_
_entity_poly.entity_id
_entity_poly.type
_entity_poly.pdbx_seq_one_letter_code
_entity_poly.pdbx_strand_id
1 'polypeptide(L)'
;MYQSPPIVGRRLKSSSPLPALKVGVANTTTTFKKLSANAFAISSFLSAMGGPGPLQNTSVDWTVAQTGWQVPVNAAVADLVTLATISNAFVTAMGTVLNATSESARTDPVWTVLTSVTTAFFTYEAAFTQFLITTQSYATSYDAASAAAGTSDGAKTDLDAYPALTTAAANSLQYLKEYKSRLSEDVSSVLLWAGQTRGAGPVIDLPRVLAEYKETGNSDYSIAAIMLTQLSTVNFTTTNVVPT
;
A
#
# COMPACT_ATOMS: atom_id res chain seq x y z
N MET A 1 -56.08 5.41 10.23
CA MET A 1 -55.22 4.78 9.20
C MET A 1 -53.93 5.57 9.12
N TYR A 2 -52.87 5.12 9.80
CA TYR A 2 -51.55 5.74 9.67
C TYR A 2 -50.83 5.08 8.49
N GLN A 3 -50.67 5.82 7.40
CA GLN A 3 -49.77 5.43 6.33
C GLN A 3 -48.34 5.66 6.83
N SER A 4 -47.59 4.57 7.02
CA SER A 4 -46.14 4.63 7.22
C SER A 4 -45.50 5.29 5.99
N PRO A 5 -44.55 6.23 6.17
CA PRO A 5 -43.82 6.80 5.05
C PRO A 5 -43.01 5.71 4.33
N PRO A 6 -42.81 5.80 3.01
CA PRO A 6 -41.91 4.90 2.31
C PRO A 6 -40.50 5.08 2.88
N ILE A 7 -39.90 3.97 3.31
CA ILE A 7 -38.47 3.89 3.61
C ILE A 7 -37.77 4.21 2.29
N VAL A 8 -37.36 5.46 2.13
CA VAL A 8 -36.45 5.86 1.06
C VAL A 8 -35.17 5.10 1.33
N GLY A 9 -34.98 4.01 0.57
CA GLY A 9 -33.76 3.24 0.53
C GLY A 9 -32.61 4.19 0.26
N ARG A 10 -31.96 4.62 1.34
CA ARG A 10 -30.72 5.37 1.31
C ARG A 10 -29.72 4.38 0.73
N ARG A 11 -29.59 4.33 -0.61
CA ARG A 11 -28.47 3.68 -1.28
C ARG A 11 -27.24 4.27 -0.62
N LEU A 12 -26.64 3.53 0.31
CA LEU A 12 -25.29 3.78 0.75
C LEU A 12 -24.47 3.59 -0.53
N LYS A 13 -24.18 4.71 -1.22
CA LYS A 13 -23.17 4.74 -2.25
C LYS A 13 -21.85 4.49 -1.52
N SER A 14 -21.53 3.21 -1.23
CA SER A 14 -20.14 2.85 -1.02
C SER A 14 -19.47 3.11 -2.37
N SER A 15 -18.73 4.21 -2.45
CA SER A 15 -17.99 4.55 -3.65
C SER A 15 -16.94 3.46 -3.90
N SER A 16 -16.83 3.02 -5.16
CA SER A 16 -15.82 2.04 -5.59
C SER A 16 -14.43 2.39 -5.03
N PRO A 17 -13.66 1.40 -4.53
CA PRO A 17 -12.29 1.63 -4.10
C PRO A 17 -11.32 1.90 -5.28
N LEU A 18 -11.73 1.65 -6.52
CA LEU A 18 -10.84 1.68 -7.69
C LEU A 18 -10.23 3.03 -8.04
N PRO A 19 -10.95 4.17 -7.99
CA PRO A 19 -10.35 5.46 -8.37
C PRO A 19 -9.18 5.85 -7.46
N ALA A 20 -9.34 5.69 -6.14
CA ALA A 20 -8.29 5.96 -5.17
C ALA A 20 -7.10 5.00 -5.33
N LEU A 21 -7.37 3.71 -5.58
CA LEU A 21 -6.35 2.71 -5.84
C LEU A 21 -5.50 3.04 -7.07
N LYS A 22 -6.13 3.44 -8.19
CA LYS A 22 -5.44 3.82 -9.43
C LYS A 22 -4.46 4.96 -9.23
N VAL A 23 -4.90 6.03 -8.56
CA VAL A 23 -4.06 7.19 -8.25
C VAL A 23 -2.95 6.79 -7.27
N GLY A 24 -3.28 6.01 -6.24
CA GLY A 24 -2.33 5.50 -5.26
C GLY A 24 -1.19 4.71 -5.89
N VAL A 25 -1.50 3.73 -6.75
CA VAL A 25 -0.51 2.89 -7.45
C VAL A 25 0.47 3.71 -8.28
N ALA A 26 -0.03 4.72 -9.01
CA ALA A 26 0.82 5.61 -9.80
C ALA A 26 1.76 6.42 -8.90
N ASN A 27 1.23 7.01 -7.82
CA ASN A 27 2.02 7.79 -6.86
C ASN A 27 3.07 6.95 -6.14
N THR A 28 2.75 5.72 -5.72
CA THR A 28 3.70 4.78 -5.11
C THR A 28 4.86 4.50 -6.06
N THR A 29 4.56 4.19 -7.32
CA THR A 29 5.59 3.93 -8.33
C THR A 29 6.54 5.12 -8.49
N THR A 30 6.00 6.33 -8.60
CA THR A 30 6.82 7.55 -8.75
C THR A 30 7.67 7.81 -7.51
N THR A 31 7.09 7.73 -6.31
CA THR A 31 7.81 8.03 -5.06
C THR A 31 8.88 7.01 -4.74
N PHE A 32 8.63 5.72 -4.97
CA PHE A 32 9.64 4.67 -4.76
C PHE A 32 10.80 4.79 -5.75
N LYS A 33 10.52 5.10 -7.02
CA LYS A 33 11.58 5.38 -8.01
C LYS A 33 12.41 6.62 -7.67
N LYS A 34 11.80 7.67 -7.10
CA LYS A 34 12.56 8.84 -6.64
C LYS A 34 13.48 8.49 -5.47
N LEU A 35 12.98 7.69 -4.51
CA LEU A 35 13.77 7.24 -3.38
C LEU A 35 14.97 6.39 -3.83
N SER A 36 14.76 5.47 -4.76
CA SER A 36 15.84 4.63 -5.30
C SER A 36 16.81 5.40 -6.19
N ALA A 37 16.35 6.38 -6.97
CA ALA A 37 17.20 7.27 -7.76
C ALA A 37 18.15 8.07 -6.87
N ASN A 38 17.66 8.59 -5.74
CA ASN A 38 18.47 9.29 -4.76
C ASN A 38 19.54 8.39 -4.13
N ALA A 39 19.17 7.15 -3.79
CA ALA A 39 20.11 6.15 -3.32
C ALA A 39 21.23 5.84 -4.33
N PHE A 40 20.86 5.77 -5.61
CA PHE A 40 21.80 5.55 -6.70
C PHE A 40 22.73 6.75 -6.93
N ALA A 41 22.22 7.98 -6.77
CA ALA A 41 23.03 9.19 -6.85
C ALA A 41 24.13 9.19 -5.77
N ILE A 42 23.81 8.81 -4.53
CA ILE A 42 24.81 8.60 -3.47
C ILE A 42 25.83 7.53 -3.87
N SER A 43 25.39 6.37 -4.36
CA SER A 43 26.30 5.29 -4.78
C SER A 43 27.24 5.73 -5.92
N SER A 44 26.70 6.49 -6.88
CA SER A 44 27.47 7.03 -8.01
C SER A 44 28.49 8.06 -7.55
N PHE A 45 28.11 8.96 -6.64
CA PHE A 45 29.03 9.93 -6.04
C PHE A 45 30.20 9.22 -5.35
N LEU A 46 29.91 8.24 -4.50
CA LEU A 46 30.94 7.49 -3.77
C LEU A 46 31.87 6.72 -4.71
N SER A 47 31.35 6.21 -5.82
CA SER A 47 32.13 5.48 -6.83
C SER A 47 32.99 6.40 -7.70
N ALA A 48 32.55 7.64 -7.94
CA ALA A 48 33.25 8.62 -8.78
C ALA A 48 34.35 9.39 -8.05
N MET A 49 34.43 9.28 -6.73
CA MET A 49 35.44 9.99 -5.94
C MET A 49 36.85 9.42 -6.18
N GLY A 50 37.67 10.19 -6.90
CA GLY A 50 39.12 9.97 -7.05
C GLY A 50 40.00 10.76 -6.07
N GLY A 51 39.41 11.32 -4.99
CA GLY A 51 40.06 12.24 -4.03
C GLY A 51 39.86 11.82 -2.56
N PRO A 52 40.09 12.71 -1.57
CA PRO A 52 39.84 12.37 -0.17
C PRO A 52 38.39 11.93 0.00
N GLY A 53 38.19 10.89 0.82
CA GLY A 53 36.92 10.21 1.07
C GLY A 53 35.75 11.14 1.44
N PRO A 54 34.54 10.59 1.71
CA PRO A 54 33.44 11.41 2.23
C PRO A 54 33.91 12.12 3.51
N LEU A 55 33.32 13.29 3.81
CA LEU A 55 33.73 14.15 4.92
C LEU A 55 34.09 13.33 6.18
N GLN A 56 35.32 13.52 6.66
CA GLN A 56 35.83 12.81 7.83
C GLN A 56 35.01 13.17 9.08
N ASN A 57 34.89 12.23 10.02
CA ASN A 57 34.10 12.34 11.25
C ASN A 57 32.57 12.42 11.04
N THR A 58 32.06 11.98 9.90
CA THR A 58 30.62 11.75 9.71
C THR A 58 30.20 10.38 10.29
N SER A 59 29.00 10.31 10.86
CA SER A 59 28.41 9.06 11.36
C SER A 59 27.48 8.39 10.35
N VAL A 60 27.73 8.62 9.05
CA VAL A 60 26.90 8.08 7.96
C VAL A 60 27.34 6.65 7.66
N ASP A 61 26.41 5.70 7.81
CA ASP A 61 26.61 4.37 7.23
C ASP A 61 26.28 4.41 5.73
N TRP A 62 27.33 4.53 4.93
CA TRP A 62 27.22 4.62 3.47
C TRP A 62 26.64 3.37 2.82
N THR A 63 26.71 2.20 3.46
CA THR A 63 26.05 1.00 2.93
C THR A 63 24.54 1.15 3.08
N VAL A 64 24.08 1.56 4.26
CA VAL A 64 22.65 1.81 4.52
C VAL A 64 22.12 2.99 3.69
N ALA A 65 22.92 4.03 3.46
CA ALA A 65 22.53 5.14 2.58
C ALA A 65 22.33 4.73 1.11
N GLN A 66 22.99 3.67 0.65
CA GLN A 66 22.88 3.17 -0.73
C GLN A 66 21.76 2.15 -0.93
N THR A 67 21.53 1.27 0.05
CA THR A 67 20.61 0.12 -0.11
C THR A 67 19.52 0.01 0.95
N GLY A 68 19.62 0.76 2.06
CA GLY A 68 18.69 0.68 3.18
C GLY A 68 17.25 1.04 2.83
N TRP A 69 17.02 1.84 1.78
CA TRP A 69 15.69 2.17 1.26
C TRP A 69 14.90 0.94 0.79
N GLN A 70 15.58 -0.16 0.45
CA GLN A 70 14.93 -1.40 0.00
C GLN A 70 14.13 -2.05 1.14
N VAL A 71 14.53 -1.88 2.40
CA VAL A 71 13.85 -2.48 3.55
C VAL A 71 12.39 -1.98 3.67
N PRO A 72 12.11 -0.67 3.75
CA PRO A 72 10.73 -0.19 3.79
C PRO A 72 9.94 -0.44 2.51
N VAL A 73 10.60 -0.44 1.34
CA VAL A 73 9.95 -0.79 0.06
C VAL A 73 9.53 -2.25 0.02
N ASN A 74 10.38 -3.18 0.47
CA ASN A 74 10.06 -4.61 0.52
C ASN A 74 8.93 -4.89 1.52
N ALA A 75 8.89 -4.19 2.66
CA ALA A 75 7.76 -4.26 3.59
C ALA A 75 6.45 -3.81 2.92
N ALA A 76 6.47 -2.70 2.18
CA ALA A 76 5.31 -2.24 1.43
C ALA A 76 4.88 -3.23 0.33
N VAL A 77 5.83 -3.85 -0.37
CA VAL A 77 5.55 -4.90 -1.36
C VAL A 77 4.88 -6.11 -0.72
N ALA A 78 5.37 -6.56 0.44
CA ALA A 78 4.74 -7.66 1.18
C ALA A 78 3.29 -7.32 1.56
N ASP A 79 3.06 -6.11 2.09
CA ASP A 79 1.73 -5.64 2.46
C ASP A 79 0.77 -5.53 1.25
N LEU A 80 1.27 -5.11 0.08
CA LEU A 80 0.53 -5.10 -1.19
C LEU A 80 0.11 -6.52 -1.61
N VAL A 81 1.01 -7.49 -1.52
CA VAL A 81 0.75 -8.91 -1.84
C VAL A 81 -0.30 -9.49 -0.89
N THR A 82 -0.22 -9.18 0.40
CA THR A 82 -1.23 -9.58 1.38
C THR A 82 -2.61 -9.06 1.00
N LEU A 83 -2.75 -7.77 0.68
CA LEU A 83 -4.04 -7.21 0.25
C LEU A 83 -4.54 -7.81 -1.07
N ALA A 84 -3.66 -8.04 -2.05
CA ALA A 84 -4.03 -8.69 -3.30
C ALA A 84 -4.58 -10.10 -3.06
N THR A 85 -3.91 -10.88 -2.20
CA THR A 85 -4.34 -12.22 -1.80
C THR A 85 -5.72 -12.21 -1.14
N ILE A 86 -5.95 -11.30 -0.18
CA ILE A 86 -7.23 -11.18 0.50
C ILE A 86 -8.34 -10.75 -0.48
N SER A 87 -8.02 -9.84 -1.40
CA SER A 87 -8.97 -9.38 -2.43
C SER A 87 -9.39 -10.53 -3.36
N ASN A 88 -8.43 -11.35 -3.81
CA ASN A 88 -8.73 -12.56 -4.60
C ASN A 88 -9.54 -13.59 -3.81
N ALA A 89 -9.23 -13.78 -2.52
CA ALA A 89 -10.02 -14.65 -1.65
C ALA A 89 -11.46 -14.13 -1.52
N PHE A 90 -11.66 -12.81 -1.44
CA PHE A 90 -13.01 -12.22 -1.40
C PHE A 90 -13.78 -12.45 -2.70
N VAL A 91 -13.15 -12.24 -3.86
CA VAL A 91 -13.76 -12.53 -5.16
C VAL A 91 -14.18 -14.00 -5.26
N THR A 92 -13.33 -14.91 -4.80
CA THR A 92 -13.61 -16.35 -4.75
C THR A 92 -14.79 -16.66 -3.83
N ALA A 93 -14.80 -16.07 -2.63
CA ALA A 93 -15.87 -16.23 -1.65
C ALA A 93 -17.22 -15.74 -2.20
N MET A 94 -17.26 -14.62 -2.94
CA MET A 94 -18.49 -14.16 -3.60
C MET A 94 -19.07 -15.19 -4.58
N GLY A 95 -18.20 -15.85 -5.37
CA GLY A 95 -18.61 -16.95 -6.24
C GLY A 95 -19.17 -18.14 -5.49
N THR A 96 -18.57 -18.53 -4.36
CA THR A 96 -19.08 -19.59 -3.50
C THR A 96 -20.44 -19.22 -2.89
N VAL A 97 -20.56 -18.00 -2.35
CA VAL A 97 -21.77 -17.48 -1.69
C VAL A 97 -22.99 -17.50 -2.61
N LEU A 98 -22.83 -17.07 -3.87
CA LEU A 98 -23.94 -17.00 -4.83
C LEU A 98 -24.50 -18.38 -5.20
N ASN A 99 -23.65 -19.42 -5.17
CA ASN A 99 -24.01 -20.78 -5.57
C ASN A 99 -24.30 -21.71 -4.38
N ALA A 100 -24.11 -21.23 -3.15
CA ALA A 100 -24.23 -22.03 -1.95
C ALA A 100 -25.69 -22.40 -1.62
N THR A 101 -25.90 -23.67 -1.28
CA THR A 101 -27.22 -24.24 -0.93
C THR A 101 -27.48 -24.28 0.58
N SER A 102 -26.44 -24.18 1.41
CA SER A 102 -26.54 -24.11 2.88
C SER A 102 -26.09 -22.74 3.42
N GLU A 103 -26.45 -22.45 4.67
CA GLU A 103 -25.99 -21.23 5.35
C GLU A 103 -24.49 -21.24 5.66
N SER A 104 -23.95 -22.37 6.12
CA SER A 104 -22.50 -22.54 6.34
C SER A 104 -21.71 -22.29 5.06
N ALA A 105 -22.16 -22.84 3.93
CA ALA A 105 -21.51 -22.64 2.63
C ALA A 105 -21.57 -21.18 2.14
N ARG A 106 -22.50 -20.36 2.64
CA ARG A 106 -22.51 -18.90 2.39
C ARG A 106 -21.61 -18.14 3.35
N THR A 107 -21.60 -18.51 4.63
CA THR A 107 -20.99 -17.70 5.69
C THR A 107 -19.51 -18.01 5.90
N ASP A 108 -19.10 -19.29 5.89
CA ASP A 108 -17.73 -19.72 6.18
C ASP A 108 -16.66 -19.10 5.26
N PRO A 109 -16.86 -19.02 3.92
CA PRO A 109 -15.87 -18.42 3.03
C PRO A 109 -15.68 -16.93 3.31
N VAL A 110 -16.77 -16.21 3.59
CA VAL A 110 -16.74 -14.77 3.85
C VAL A 110 -16.16 -14.48 5.23
N TRP A 111 -16.46 -15.33 6.23
CA TRP A 111 -15.88 -15.25 7.56
C TRP A 111 -14.35 -15.45 7.54
N THR A 112 -13.87 -16.39 6.72
CA THR A 112 -12.42 -16.62 6.51
C THR A 112 -11.74 -15.38 5.94
N VAL A 113 -12.38 -14.73 4.95
CA VAL A 113 -11.88 -13.48 4.37
C VAL A 113 -11.89 -12.36 5.42
N LEU A 114 -12.97 -12.19 6.18
CA LEU A 114 -13.07 -11.17 7.22
C LEU A 114 -11.95 -11.35 8.25
N THR A 115 -11.74 -12.58 8.72
CA THR A 115 -10.64 -12.90 9.64
C THR A 115 -9.30 -12.48 9.04
N SER A 116 -9.03 -12.82 7.78
CA SER A 116 -7.80 -12.45 7.07
C SER A 116 -7.62 -10.93 6.95
N VAL A 117 -8.69 -10.18 6.65
CA VAL A 117 -8.66 -8.70 6.63
C VAL A 117 -8.32 -8.16 8.02
N THR A 118 -8.98 -8.65 9.06
CA THR A 118 -8.81 -8.11 10.43
C THR A 118 -7.43 -8.40 11.02
N THR A 119 -6.82 -9.56 10.69
CA THR A 119 -5.52 -9.96 11.21
C THR A 119 -4.34 -9.44 10.39
N ALA A 120 -4.54 -9.04 9.13
CA ALA A 120 -3.49 -8.44 8.32
C ALA A 120 -3.03 -7.10 8.91
N PHE A 121 -1.77 -6.98 9.29
CA PHE A 121 -1.18 -5.72 9.76
C PHE A 121 -0.22 -5.18 8.69
N PHE A 122 -0.17 -3.85 8.55
CA PHE A 122 0.82 -3.23 7.68
C PHE A 122 2.13 -3.04 8.42
N THR A 123 3.20 -3.50 7.79
CA THR A 123 4.57 -3.45 8.28
C THR A 123 5.35 -2.26 7.71
N TYR A 124 4.91 -1.71 6.58
CA TYR A 124 5.62 -0.62 5.91
C TYR A 124 5.77 0.63 6.78
N GLU A 125 4.79 0.97 7.63
CA GLU A 125 4.84 2.21 8.41
C GLU A 125 5.98 2.24 9.41
N ALA A 126 6.17 1.13 10.14
CA ALA A 126 7.27 1.00 11.08
C ALA A 126 8.62 1.03 10.34
N ALA A 127 8.70 0.35 9.19
CA ALA A 127 9.92 0.32 8.38
C ALA A 127 10.28 1.71 7.81
N PHE A 128 9.30 2.45 7.27
CA PHE A 128 9.52 3.81 6.77
C PHE A 128 9.88 4.79 7.90
N THR A 129 9.25 4.66 9.07
CA THR A 129 9.56 5.48 10.25
C THR A 129 11.00 5.25 10.70
N GLN A 130 11.43 3.99 10.80
CA GLN A 130 12.81 3.66 11.18
C GLN A 130 13.81 4.20 10.16
N PHE A 131 13.51 4.05 8.86
CA PHE A 131 14.39 4.55 7.81
C PHE A 131 14.47 6.09 7.79
N LEU A 132 13.36 6.77 8.09
CA LEU A 132 13.33 8.23 8.23
C LEU A 132 14.23 8.71 9.37
N ILE A 133 14.15 8.08 10.55
CA ILE A 133 15.00 8.43 11.69
C ILE A 133 16.48 8.27 11.33
N THR A 134 16.84 7.15 10.70
CA THR A 134 18.21 6.87 10.26
C THR A 134 18.71 7.92 9.27
N THR A 135 17.92 8.24 8.24
CA THR A 135 18.34 9.21 7.20
C THR A 135 18.41 10.64 7.73
N GLN A 136 17.53 11.04 8.65
CA GLN A 136 17.62 12.34 9.34
C GLN A 136 18.89 12.45 10.18
N SER A 137 19.28 11.37 10.88
CA SER A 137 20.53 11.33 11.62
C SER A 137 21.74 11.47 10.70
N TYR A 138 21.71 10.83 9.52
CA TYR A 138 22.78 10.94 8.52
C TYR A 138 22.91 12.36 7.97
N ALA A 139 21.80 12.97 7.53
CA ALA A 139 21.80 14.36 7.05
C ALA A 139 22.35 15.32 8.12
N THR A 140 21.86 15.21 9.37
CA THR A 140 22.31 16.07 10.47
C THR A 140 23.81 15.92 10.77
N SER A 141 24.31 14.69 10.82
CA SER A 141 25.74 14.43 11.06
C SER A 141 26.61 14.95 9.92
N TYR A 142 26.16 14.75 8.68
CA TYR A 142 26.86 15.19 7.49
C TYR A 142 26.92 16.72 7.41
N ASP A 143 25.84 17.40 7.76
CA ASP A 143 25.74 18.86 7.80
C ASP A 143 26.67 19.49 8.84
N ALA A 144 26.73 18.89 10.03
CA ALA A 144 27.65 19.34 11.07
C ALA A 144 29.12 19.21 10.62
N ALA A 145 29.49 18.10 9.96
CA ALA A 145 30.83 17.90 9.44
C ALA A 145 31.15 18.88 8.29
N SER A 146 30.20 19.12 7.40
CA SER A 146 30.33 20.07 6.28
C SER A 146 30.54 21.50 6.77
N ALA A 147 29.76 21.92 7.77
CA ALA A 147 29.92 23.22 8.41
C ALA A 147 31.30 23.38 9.09
N ALA A 148 31.79 22.34 9.77
CA ALA A 148 33.09 22.36 10.44
C ALA A 148 34.28 22.38 9.45
N ALA A 149 34.15 21.68 8.31
CA ALA A 149 35.17 21.65 7.27
C ALA A 149 35.17 22.92 6.38
N GLY A 150 34.08 23.69 6.37
CA GLY A 150 33.90 24.83 5.47
C GLY A 150 33.75 24.42 4.00
N THR A 151 33.41 23.16 3.74
CA THR A 151 33.26 22.58 2.39
C THR A 151 32.02 21.71 2.31
N SER A 152 31.44 21.60 1.12
CA SER A 152 30.33 20.68 0.81
C SER A 152 30.65 19.92 -0.46
N ASP A 153 30.28 18.64 -0.53
CA ASP A 153 30.40 17.82 -1.74
C ASP A 153 29.03 17.45 -2.33
N GLY A 154 29.04 16.64 -3.38
CA GLY A 154 27.84 16.19 -4.09
C GLY A 154 26.90 15.32 -3.26
N ALA A 155 27.38 14.60 -2.24
CA ALA A 155 26.54 13.73 -1.40
C ALA A 155 25.60 14.53 -0.48
N LYS A 156 25.96 15.77 -0.11
CA LYS A 156 25.14 16.59 0.79
C LYS A 156 23.71 16.75 0.29
N THR A 157 23.55 17.13 -0.98
CA THR A 157 22.23 17.38 -1.58
C THR A 157 21.33 16.15 -1.54
N ASP A 158 21.89 14.97 -1.84
CA ASP A 158 21.14 13.71 -1.85
C ASP A 158 20.82 13.21 -0.43
N LEU A 159 21.74 13.41 0.53
CA LEU A 159 21.49 13.10 1.95
C LEU A 159 20.40 13.99 2.55
N ASP A 160 20.40 15.29 2.23
CA ASP A 160 19.38 16.24 2.70
C ASP A 160 18.00 15.97 2.09
N ALA A 161 17.96 15.45 0.86
CA ALA A 161 16.72 15.10 0.17
C ALA A 161 16.06 13.82 0.73
N TYR A 162 16.86 12.91 1.30
CA TYR A 162 16.41 11.58 1.73
C TYR A 162 15.20 11.62 2.68
N PRO A 163 15.19 12.39 3.78
CA PRO A 163 14.06 12.45 4.70
C PRO A 163 12.73 12.84 4.03
N ALA A 164 12.77 13.82 3.12
CA ALA A 164 11.58 14.26 2.39
C ALA A 164 11.08 13.19 1.41
N LEU A 165 12.00 12.52 0.71
CA LEU A 165 11.68 11.41 -0.19
C LEU A 165 11.09 10.21 0.55
N THR A 166 11.66 9.85 1.71
CA THR A 166 11.14 8.79 2.58
C THR A 166 9.73 9.12 3.07
N THR A 167 9.48 10.36 3.48
CA THR A 167 8.15 10.82 3.91
C THR A 167 7.15 10.76 2.75
N ALA A 168 7.55 11.21 1.55
CA ALA A 168 6.70 11.14 0.36
C ALA A 168 6.35 9.69 -0.02
N ALA A 169 7.30 8.76 0.09
CA ALA A 169 7.09 7.33 -0.16
C ALA A 169 6.18 6.68 0.90
N ALA A 170 6.28 7.06 2.18
CA ALA A 170 5.36 6.58 3.21
C ALA A 170 3.93 7.10 2.99
N ASN A 171 3.80 8.38 2.61
CA ASN A 171 2.50 9.01 2.37
C ASN A 171 1.80 8.47 1.12
N SER A 172 2.56 8.04 0.09
CA SER A 172 1.97 7.47 -1.11
C SER A 172 1.24 6.14 -0.85
N LEU A 173 1.51 5.46 0.27
CA LEU A 173 0.87 4.19 0.65
C LEU A 173 -0.41 4.34 1.51
N GLN A 174 -0.79 5.55 1.91
CA GLN A 174 -1.93 5.76 2.81
C GLN A 174 -3.27 5.24 2.23
N TYR A 175 -3.40 5.18 0.89
CA TYR A 175 -4.56 4.58 0.24
C TYR A 175 -4.76 3.09 0.58
N LEU A 176 -3.70 2.36 1.00
CA LEU A 176 -3.82 0.95 1.38
C LEU A 176 -4.67 0.76 2.63
N LYS A 177 -4.60 1.69 3.57
CA LYS A 177 -5.46 1.70 4.78
C LYS A 177 -6.91 1.94 4.42
N GLU A 178 -7.17 2.92 3.57
CA GLU A 178 -8.52 3.19 3.08
C GLU A 178 -9.08 2.00 2.30
N TYR A 179 -8.27 1.41 1.41
CA TYR A 179 -8.62 0.21 0.66
C TYR A 179 -8.98 -0.96 1.58
N LYS A 180 -8.13 -1.23 2.60
CA LYS A 180 -8.38 -2.28 3.60
C LYS A 180 -9.68 -2.03 4.37
N SER A 181 -9.95 -0.79 4.79
CA SER A 181 -11.20 -0.43 5.47
C SER A 181 -12.42 -0.73 4.60
N ARG A 182 -12.41 -0.27 3.35
CA ARG A 182 -13.49 -0.51 2.39
C ARG A 182 -13.70 -1.99 2.11
N LEU A 183 -12.61 -2.75 1.95
CA LEU A 183 -12.66 -4.20 1.81
C LEU A 183 -13.32 -4.85 3.05
N SER A 184 -12.94 -4.43 4.26
CA SER A 184 -13.56 -4.93 5.50
C SER A 184 -15.06 -4.62 5.57
N GLU A 185 -15.48 -3.42 5.17
CA GLU A 185 -16.89 -2.99 5.14
C GLU A 185 -17.71 -3.81 4.15
N ASP A 186 -17.19 -4.02 2.93
CA ASP A 186 -17.89 -4.79 1.89
C ASP A 186 -17.92 -6.28 2.24
N VAL A 187 -16.84 -6.86 2.77
CA VAL A 187 -16.81 -8.25 3.28
C VAL A 187 -17.84 -8.43 4.39
N SER A 188 -17.91 -7.49 5.34
CA SER A 188 -18.89 -7.53 6.43
C SER A 188 -20.33 -7.42 5.92
N SER A 189 -20.56 -6.57 4.92
CA SER A 189 -21.88 -6.42 4.29
C SER A 189 -22.31 -7.72 3.59
N VAL A 190 -21.38 -8.39 2.90
CA VAL A 190 -21.64 -9.70 2.29
C VAL A 190 -21.89 -10.77 3.36
N LEU A 191 -21.15 -10.76 4.46
CA LEU A 191 -21.34 -11.71 5.56
C LEU A 191 -22.73 -11.56 6.21
N LEU A 192 -23.14 -10.32 6.48
CA LEU A 192 -24.47 -10.02 7.05
C LEU A 192 -25.59 -10.51 6.13
N TRP A 193 -25.43 -10.34 4.81
CA TRP A 193 -26.37 -10.86 3.84
C TRP A 193 -26.34 -12.40 3.78
N ALA A 194 -25.15 -13.00 3.77
CA ALA A 194 -24.93 -14.44 3.67
C ALA A 194 -25.56 -15.22 4.84
N GLY A 195 -25.49 -14.65 6.05
CA GLY A 195 -26.04 -15.21 7.29
C GLY A 195 -27.55 -14.98 7.48
N GLN A 196 -28.23 -14.33 6.53
CA GLN A 196 -29.68 -14.20 6.64
C GLN A 196 -30.37 -15.56 6.49
N THR A 197 -31.24 -15.87 7.45
CA THR A 197 -32.14 -17.03 7.36
C THR A 197 -33.12 -16.79 6.21
N ARG A 198 -33.03 -17.60 5.15
CA ARG A 198 -34.00 -17.58 4.05
C ARG A 198 -35.38 -18.01 4.58
N GLY A 199 -36.20 -17.06 5.02
CA GLY A 199 -37.61 -17.31 5.37
C GLY A 199 -38.20 -16.57 6.58
N ALA A 200 -37.44 -15.77 7.35
CA ALA A 200 -37.95 -15.21 8.63
C ALA A 200 -37.86 -13.67 8.79
N GLY A 201 -37.64 -12.91 7.71
CA GLY A 201 -37.55 -11.45 7.82
C GLY A 201 -37.57 -10.71 6.48
N PRO A 202 -37.54 -9.37 6.50
CA PRO A 202 -37.42 -8.57 5.28
C PRO A 202 -36.13 -8.97 4.55
N VAL A 203 -36.26 -9.28 3.27
CA VAL A 203 -35.12 -9.60 2.39
C VAL A 203 -34.20 -8.38 2.37
N ILE A 204 -32.96 -8.52 2.86
CA ILE A 204 -31.97 -7.47 2.66
C ILE A 204 -31.55 -7.53 1.20
N ASP A 205 -31.58 -6.38 0.54
CA ASP A 205 -31.09 -6.23 -0.82
C ASP A 205 -29.65 -6.74 -0.92
N LEU A 206 -29.34 -7.37 -2.04
CA LEU A 206 -28.02 -7.90 -2.31
C LEU A 206 -26.97 -6.77 -2.17
N PRO A 207 -25.89 -6.96 -1.38
CA PRO A 207 -24.83 -5.96 -1.26
C PRO A 207 -24.28 -5.58 -2.63
N ARG A 208 -23.94 -4.29 -2.82
CA ARG A 208 -23.49 -3.72 -4.11
C ARG A 208 -22.46 -4.59 -4.81
N VAL A 209 -21.40 -4.97 -4.09
CA VAL A 209 -20.29 -5.76 -4.62
C VAL A 209 -20.72 -7.16 -5.08
N LEU A 210 -21.66 -7.78 -4.36
CA LEU A 210 -22.16 -9.10 -4.68
C LEU A 210 -23.17 -9.05 -5.85
N ALA A 211 -23.93 -7.97 -5.97
CA ALA A 211 -24.78 -7.69 -7.12
C ALA A 211 -23.97 -7.48 -8.40
N GLU A 212 -22.93 -6.65 -8.33
CA GLU A 212 -21.98 -6.42 -9.44
C GLU A 212 -21.33 -7.74 -9.88
N TYR A 213 -20.88 -8.55 -8.93
CA TYR A 213 -20.28 -9.86 -9.21
C TYR A 213 -21.28 -10.84 -9.84
N LYS A 214 -22.51 -10.87 -9.36
CA LYS A 214 -23.57 -11.71 -9.94
C LYS A 214 -23.88 -11.33 -11.40
N GLU A 215 -23.88 -10.05 -11.73
CA GLU A 215 -24.23 -9.56 -13.06
C GLU A 215 -23.07 -9.70 -14.06
N THR A 216 -21.83 -9.49 -13.62
CA THR A 216 -20.68 -9.36 -14.53
C THR A 216 -19.65 -10.48 -14.41
N GLY A 217 -19.74 -11.32 -13.38
CA GLY A 217 -18.70 -12.28 -13.00
C GLY A 217 -17.41 -11.62 -12.48
N ASN A 218 -17.42 -10.30 -12.30
CA ASN A 218 -16.27 -9.50 -11.88
C ASN A 218 -16.69 -8.50 -10.79
N SER A 219 -15.70 -7.91 -10.12
CA SER A 219 -15.96 -6.84 -9.16
C SER A 219 -14.81 -5.83 -9.17
N ASP A 220 -15.06 -4.66 -8.58
CA ASP A 220 -14.02 -3.71 -8.21
C ASP A 220 -12.78 -4.41 -7.58
N TYR A 221 -12.98 -5.48 -6.79
CA TYR A 221 -11.92 -6.22 -6.10
C TYR A 221 -11.10 -7.15 -7.01
N SER A 222 -11.65 -7.65 -8.12
CA SER A 222 -10.86 -8.45 -9.07
C SER A 222 -9.86 -7.57 -9.82
N ILE A 223 -10.30 -6.38 -10.24
CA ILE A 223 -9.41 -5.37 -10.84
C ILE A 223 -8.38 -4.89 -9.82
N ALA A 224 -8.80 -4.62 -8.58
CA ALA A 224 -7.89 -4.18 -7.54
C ALA A 224 -6.79 -5.20 -7.23
N ALA A 225 -7.13 -6.49 -7.15
CA ALA A 225 -6.16 -7.55 -6.94
C ALA A 225 -5.10 -7.61 -8.06
N ILE A 226 -5.51 -7.43 -9.32
CA ILE A 226 -4.59 -7.35 -10.46
C ILE A 226 -3.65 -6.15 -10.30
N MET A 227 -4.18 -4.97 -10.00
CA MET A 227 -3.38 -3.75 -9.85
C MET A 227 -2.36 -3.85 -8.71
N LEU A 228 -2.76 -4.38 -7.55
CA LEU A 228 -1.89 -4.60 -6.40
C LEU A 228 -0.80 -5.62 -6.72
N THR A 229 -1.15 -6.72 -7.41
CA THR A 229 -0.20 -7.73 -7.87
C THR A 229 0.80 -7.14 -8.85
N GLN A 230 0.34 -6.37 -9.84
CA GLN A 230 1.21 -5.71 -10.81
C GLN A 230 2.16 -4.72 -10.14
N LEU A 231 1.69 -3.92 -9.19
CA LEU A 231 2.56 -3.00 -8.45
C LEU A 231 3.63 -3.77 -7.64
N SER A 232 3.26 -4.91 -7.04
CA SER A 232 4.19 -5.72 -6.23
C SER A 232 5.36 -6.32 -7.05
N THR A 233 5.23 -6.39 -8.38
CA THR A 233 6.28 -6.91 -9.27
C THR A 233 7.05 -5.82 -10.01
N VAL A 234 6.69 -4.54 -9.80
CA VAL A 234 7.43 -3.42 -10.40
C VAL A 234 8.85 -3.40 -9.86
N ASN A 235 9.82 -3.37 -10.76
CA ASN A 235 11.18 -3.04 -10.38
C ASN A 235 11.28 -1.54 -10.07
N PHE A 236 11.46 -1.22 -8.79
CA PHE A 236 11.63 0.16 -8.33
C PHE A 236 13.07 0.66 -8.43
N THR A 237 14.05 -0.18 -8.79
CA THR A 237 15.43 0.29 -9.00
C THR A 237 15.51 1.12 -10.27
N THR A 238 15.98 2.36 -10.14
CA THR A 238 16.37 3.19 -11.27
C THR A 238 17.89 3.28 -11.29
N THR A 239 18.52 2.51 -12.18
CA THR A 239 19.90 2.76 -12.59
C THR A 239 19.88 3.92 -13.57
N ASN A 240 20.33 5.10 -13.18
CA ASN A 240 20.73 6.07 -14.18
C ASN A 240 21.99 5.47 -14.84
N VAL A 241 21.84 4.90 -16.03
CA VAL A 241 22.99 4.54 -16.86
C VAL A 241 23.71 5.86 -17.14
N VAL A 242 24.86 6.09 -16.50
CA VAL A 242 25.75 7.17 -16.87
C VAL A 242 26.14 6.90 -18.33
N PRO A 243 25.83 7.79 -19.30
CA PRO A 243 26.39 7.64 -20.63
C PRO A 243 27.91 7.79 -20.48
N THR A 244 28.62 6.69 -20.72
CA THR A 244 30.08 6.69 -20.92
C THR A 244 30.44 7.50 -22.15
#